data_AF-A0A352FHN7-F1
#
_entry.id   AF-A0A352FHN7-F1
#
_cell.length_a   1.000
_cell.length_b   1.000
_cell.length_c   1.000
_cell.angle_alpha   90.00
_cell.angle_beta   90.00
_cell.angle_gamma   90.00
#
_symmetry.space_group_name_H-M   'P 1'
#
loop_
_entity.id
_entity.type
_entity.pdbx_description
1 polymer ?
#
loop_
_entity_poly.entity_id
_entity_poly.type
_entity_poly.pdbx_seq_one_letter_code
_entity_poly.pdbx_strand_id
1 'polypeptide(L)'
;MRAANFCVECGERLARKGWRAWVGDRLCDHCKQRLGTFASFRSLIAIVLIAFAGFAIGRYLRPSPPPLIIQRAANSPLSDAPVGFEQAPRASKEANKSGRAESLPVSSADDVVYICGARTKKGTPCHRRVHAAGERCFQHKGMAAILPLEKLVIKP
;
A
#
# COMPACT_ATOMS: atom_id res chain seq x y z
N MET A 1 -11.48 -42.21 -20.10
CA MET A 1 -12.73 -42.23 -19.30
C MET A 1 -13.88 -41.82 -20.21
N ARG A 2 -14.92 -42.64 -20.36
CA ARG A 2 -16.10 -42.28 -21.18
C ARG A 2 -16.87 -41.17 -20.46
N ALA A 3 -16.98 -40.00 -21.08
CA ALA A 3 -17.74 -38.90 -20.52
C ALA A 3 -19.25 -39.12 -20.75
N ALA A 4 -20.05 -38.89 -19.72
CA ALA A 4 -21.50 -39.12 -19.72
C ALA A 4 -22.21 -38.19 -20.73
N ASN A 5 -23.27 -38.69 -21.37
CA ASN A 5 -24.07 -37.91 -22.33
C ASN A 5 -25.25 -37.18 -21.67
N PHE A 6 -25.51 -37.46 -20.39
CA PHE A 6 -26.63 -36.93 -19.62
C PHE A 6 -26.13 -36.34 -18.31
N CYS A 7 -26.85 -35.33 -17.81
CA CYS A 7 -26.62 -34.76 -16.49
C CYS A 7 -27.07 -35.73 -15.40
N VAL A 8 -26.24 -35.92 -14.37
CA VAL A 8 -26.52 -36.84 -13.23
C VAL A 8 -27.68 -36.34 -12.34
N GLU A 9 -27.95 -35.04 -12.32
CA GLU A 9 -28.98 -34.43 -11.46
C GLU A 9 -30.34 -34.29 -12.16
N CYS A 10 -30.36 -33.75 -13.38
CA CYS A 10 -31.62 -33.44 -14.09
C CYS A 10 -31.90 -34.35 -15.29
N GLY A 11 -30.98 -35.24 -15.68
CA GLY A 11 -31.16 -36.12 -16.84
C GLY A 11 -31.08 -35.44 -18.21
N GLU A 12 -30.82 -34.13 -18.27
CA GLU A 12 -30.73 -33.39 -19.53
C GLU A 12 -29.50 -33.80 -20.36
N ARG A 13 -29.63 -33.83 -21.70
CA ARG A 13 -28.55 -34.20 -22.61
C ARG A 13 -27.49 -33.11 -22.65
N LEU A 14 -26.23 -33.47 -22.37
CA LEU A 14 -25.11 -32.54 -22.39
C LEU A 14 -24.69 -32.24 -23.83
N ALA A 15 -25.02 -31.05 -24.34
CA ALA A 15 -24.54 -30.54 -25.62
C ALA A 15 -23.08 -30.10 -25.52
N ARG A 16 -22.15 -31.05 -25.57
CA ARG A 16 -20.71 -30.78 -25.48
C ARG A 16 -20.19 -30.18 -26.79
N LYS A 17 -19.83 -28.89 -26.78
CA LYS A 17 -19.19 -28.20 -27.91
C LYS A 17 -17.76 -27.80 -27.52
N GLY A 18 -16.77 -28.23 -28.32
CA GLY A 18 -15.37 -27.79 -28.21
C GLY A 18 -14.52 -28.46 -27.11
N TRP A 19 -13.43 -27.80 -26.71
CA TRP A 19 -12.37 -28.31 -25.83
C TRP A 19 -12.87 -28.74 -24.42
N ARG A 20 -14.03 -28.22 -23.99
CA ARG A 20 -14.69 -28.61 -22.74
C ARG A 20 -15.20 -30.06 -22.72
N ALA A 21 -15.31 -30.72 -23.87
CA ALA A 21 -15.64 -32.16 -23.91
C ALA A 21 -14.53 -33.03 -23.31
N TRP A 22 -13.29 -32.53 -23.29
CA TRP A 22 -12.13 -33.22 -22.73
C TRP A 22 -12.03 -33.04 -21.21
N VAL A 23 -12.44 -31.88 -20.71
CA VAL A 23 -12.60 -31.60 -19.26
C VAL A 23 -14.01 -32.03 -18.84
N GLY A 24 -14.27 -33.33 -18.93
CA GLY A 24 -15.62 -33.92 -18.82
C GLY A 24 -16.33 -33.64 -17.50
N ASP A 25 -17.10 -32.56 -17.45
CA ASP A 25 -18.07 -32.31 -16.38
C ASP A 25 -19.28 -33.23 -16.51
N ARG A 26 -19.85 -33.65 -15.36
CA ARG A 26 -21.02 -34.55 -15.30
C ARG A 26 -22.37 -33.82 -15.14
N LEU A 27 -22.35 -32.49 -15.13
CA LEU A 27 -23.51 -31.64 -14.85
C LEU A 27 -23.80 -30.70 -16.04
N CYS A 28 -25.08 -30.40 -16.28
CA CYS A 28 -25.47 -29.38 -17.26
C CYS A 28 -25.17 -27.97 -16.74
N ASP A 29 -25.14 -26.96 -17.61
CA ASP A 29 -24.80 -25.59 -17.22
C ASP A 29 -25.74 -25.02 -16.14
N HIS A 30 -27.02 -25.39 -16.18
CA HIS A 30 -28.01 -24.96 -15.17
C HIS A 30 -27.75 -25.61 -13.80
N CYS A 31 -27.53 -26.92 -13.75
CA CYS A 31 -27.16 -27.62 -12.52
C CYS A 31 -25.77 -27.18 -12.03
N LYS A 32 -24.85 -26.87 -12.94
CA LYS A 32 -23.52 -26.34 -12.62
C LYS A 32 -23.60 -24.94 -12.04
N GLN A 33 -24.51 -24.08 -12.49
CA GLN A 33 -24.73 -22.78 -11.85
C GLN A 33 -25.34 -22.93 -10.47
N ARG A 34 -26.28 -23.87 -10.30
CA ARG A 34 -26.96 -24.12 -9.02
C ARG A 34 -26.04 -24.72 -7.96
N LEU A 35 -25.23 -25.72 -8.31
CA LEU A 35 -24.26 -26.37 -7.42
C LEU A 35 -22.90 -25.64 -7.40
N GLY A 36 -22.63 -24.83 -8.43
CA GLY A 36 -21.37 -24.13 -8.63
C GLY A 36 -21.12 -23.05 -7.61
N THR A 37 -22.13 -22.53 -6.92
CA THR A 37 -21.93 -21.63 -5.75
C THR A 37 -21.02 -22.27 -4.70
N PHE A 38 -21.19 -23.56 -4.42
CA PHE A 38 -20.33 -24.31 -3.51
C PHE A 38 -18.96 -24.65 -4.12
N ALA A 39 -18.90 -24.92 -5.43
CA ALA A 39 -17.63 -25.17 -6.11
C ALA A 39 -16.77 -23.89 -6.22
N SER A 40 -17.39 -22.75 -6.49
CA SER A 40 -16.79 -21.42 -6.48
C SER A 40 -16.25 -21.09 -5.09
N PHE A 41 -16.97 -21.43 -4.03
CA PHE A 41 -16.48 -21.22 -2.67
C PHE A 41 -15.21 -22.04 -2.37
N ARG A 42 -15.15 -23.31 -2.81
CA ARG A 42 -13.93 -24.14 -2.69
C ARG A 42 -12.75 -23.57 -3.47
N SER A 43 -12.99 -23.09 -4.70
CA SER A 43 -11.95 -22.43 -5.50
C SER A 43 -11.48 -21.13 -4.86
N LEU A 44 -12.37 -20.31 -4.30
CA LEU A 44 -12.02 -19.09 -3.58
C LEU A 44 -11.19 -19.39 -2.33
N ILE A 45 -11.57 -20.39 -1.54
CA ILE A 45 -10.78 -20.84 -0.38
C ILE A 45 -9.39 -21.26 -0.81
N ALA A 46 -9.26 -22.06 -1.88
CA ALA A 46 -7.96 -22.50 -2.38
C ALA A 46 -7.06 -21.33 -2.80
N ILE A 47 -7.62 -20.32 -3.49
CA ILE A 47 -6.89 -19.11 -3.88
C ILE A 47 -6.41 -18.33 -2.64
N VAL A 48 -7.28 -18.16 -1.64
CA VAL A 48 -6.93 -17.47 -0.40
C VAL A 48 -5.81 -18.21 0.33
N LEU A 49 -5.88 -19.55 0.44
CA LEU A 49 -4.83 -20.35 1.07
C LEU A 49 -3.49 -20.22 0.35
N ILE A 50 -3.48 -20.26 -0.99
CA ILE A 50 -2.25 -20.08 -1.79
C ILE A 50 -1.67 -18.69 -1.56
N ALA A 51 -2.51 -17.64 -1.55
CA ALA A 51 -2.06 -16.27 -1.31
C ALA A 51 -1.45 -16.10 0.08
N PHE A 52 -2.08 -16.66 1.12
CA PHE A 52 -1.56 -16.62 2.49
C PHE A 52 -0.24 -17.40 2.62
N ALA A 53 -0.14 -18.58 2.02
CA ALA A 53 1.08 -19.37 2.02
C ALA A 53 2.24 -18.61 1.35
N GLY A 54 1.99 -18.04 0.16
CA GLY A 54 2.99 -17.22 -0.54
C GLY A 54 3.43 -16.00 0.25
N PHE A 55 2.49 -15.31 0.92
CA PHE A 55 2.81 -14.17 1.78
C PHE A 55 3.64 -14.56 3.00
N ALA A 56 3.29 -15.66 3.66
CA ALA A 56 4.02 -16.18 4.81
C ALA A 56 5.44 -16.61 4.44
N ILE A 57 5.59 -17.36 3.34
CA ILE A 57 6.89 -17.77 2.80
C ILE A 57 7.73 -16.55 2.42
N GLY A 58 7.14 -15.56 1.72
CA GLY A 58 7.83 -14.34 1.34
C GLY A 58 8.25 -13.48 2.55
N ARG A 59 7.50 -13.52 3.64
CA ARG A 59 7.90 -12.89 4.92
C ARG A 59 9.01 -13.67 5.62
N TYR A 60 8.95 -14.99 5.60
CA TYR A 60 9.94 -15.87 6.25
C TYR A 60 11.30 -15.83 5.54
N LEU A 61 11.31 -15.77 4.21
CA LEU A 61 12.53 -15.71 3.41
C LEU A 61 13.17 -14.31 3.36
N ARG A 62 12.56 -13.27 3.94
CA ARG A 62 13.18 -11.95 4.01
C ARG A 62 14.29 -11.97 5.07
N PRO A 63 15.57 -11.79 4.70
CA PRO A 63 16.62 -11.59 5.68
C PRO A 63 16.29 -10.35 6.51
N SER A 64 16.55 -10.39 7.81
CA SER A 64 16.43 -9.22 8.68
C SER A 64 17.33 -8.12 8.13
N PRO A 65 16.83 -6.86 8.03
CA PRO A 65 17.67 -5.77 7.57
C PRO A 65 18.90 -5.68 8.48
N PRO A 66 20.12 -5.61 7.93
CA PRO A 66 21.31 -5.48 8.74
C PRO A 66 21.18 -4.23 9.63
N PRO A 67 21.63 -4.29 10.89
CA PRO A 67 21.52 -3.16 11.80
C PRO A 67 22.26 -1.97 11.20
N LEU A 68 21.53 -0.88 10.99
CA LEU A 68 22.11 0.39 10.58
C LEU A 68 22.87 0.95 11.78
N ILE A 69 24.20 0.75 11.80
CA ILE A 69 25.09 1.43 12.72
C ILE A 69 25.18 2.88 12.24
N ILE A 70 24.39 3.76 12.85
CA ILE A 70 24.48 5.19 12.63
C ILE A 70 25.81 5.64 13.27
N GLN A 71 26.88 5.70 12.47
CA GLN A 71 28.09 6.38 12.89
C GLN A 71 27.79 7.87 12.96
N ARG A 72 27.66 8.39 14.18
CA ARG A 72 27.59 9.83 14.43
C ARG A 72 28.95 10.41 14.06
N ALA A 73 29.00 11.31 13.09
CA ALA A 73 30.24 11.92 12.67
C ALA A 73 30.87 12.67 13.85
N ALA A 74 32.19 12.49 14.05
CA ALA A 74 32.93 13.04 15.19
C ALA A 74 32.93 14.59 15.22
N ASN A 75 32.49 15.23 14.15
CA ASN A 75 32.32 16.67 14.04
C ASN A 75 30.90 17.15 14.42
N SER A 76 30.04 16.28 14.95
CA SER A 76 28.74 16.69 15.49
C SER A 76 28.92 17.40 16.84
N PRO A 77 28.42 18.64 17.02
CA PRO A 77 28.58 19.45 18.24
C PRO A 77 27.78 18.94 19.47
N LEU A 78 27.35 17.67 19.45
CA LEU A 78 26.60 17.00 20.53
C LEU A 78 27.39 15.87 21.19
N SER A 79 28.69 15.78 20.91
CA SER A 79 29.57 14.70 21.37
C SER A 79 30.21 14.97 22.73
N ASP A 80 30.09 16.19 23.25
CA ASP A 80 30.72 16.61 24.52
C ASP A 80 29.85 16.32 25.76
N ALA A 81 28.72 15.62 25.61
CA ALA A 81 27.89 15.20 26.73
C ALA A 81 28.32 13.81 27.23
N PRO A 82 28.70 13.65 28.52
CA PRO A 82 29.09 12.34 29.05
C PRO A 82 27.87 11.42 29.12
N VAL A 83 27.80 10.43 28.23
CA VAL A 83 26.84 9.32 28.32
C VAL A 83 27.49 8.24 29.18
N GLY A 84 27.05 8.13 30.43
CA GLY A 84 27.43 7.04 31.32
C GLY A 84 26.99 5.70 30.74
N PHE A 85 27.95 4.84 30.40
CA PHE A 85 27.73 3.48 29.95
C PHE A 85 27.63 2.53 31.15
N GLU A 86 26.43 2.36 31.69
CA GLU A 86 26.08 1.18 32.48
C GLU A 86 24.60 0.90 32.21
N GLN A 87 24.31 0.01 31.26
CA GLN A 87 23.26 -1.01 31.36
C GLN A 87 23.12 -1.84 30.07
N ALA A 88 23.53 -3.10 30.20
CA ALA A 88 23.22 -4.20 29.29
C ALA A 88 21.70 -4.54 29.31
N PRO A 89 21.20 -5.31 28.33
CA PRO A 89 19.81 -5.22 27.87
C PRO A 89 18.88 -6.11 28.70
N ARG A 90 17.68 -5.59 29.03
CA ARG A 90 16.53 -6.43 29.34
C ARG A 90 15.31 -5.99 28.57
N ALA A 91 14.72 -6.95 27.88
CA ALA A 91 13.45 -6.84 27.23
C ALA A 91 12.37 -6.46 28.24
N SER A 92 11.59 -5.43 27.93
CA SER A 92 10.21 -5.31 28.38
C SER A 92 9.37 -4.79 27.22
N LYS A 93 8.45 -5.66 26.78
CA LYS A 93 7.20 -5.24 26.17
C LYS A 93 6.53 -4.28 27.15
N GLU A 94 6.10 -3.11 26.68
CA GLU A 94 4.69 -2.76 26.70
C GLU A 94 4.44 -1.37 26.12
N ALA A 95 3.25 -1.27 25.54
CA ALA A 95 2.61 -0.11 25.00
C ALA A 95 2.91 1.19 25.74
N ASN A 96 3.28 2.23 25.00
CA ASN A 96 2.77 3.54 25.33
C ASN A 96 2.26 4.30 24.10
N LYS A 97 1.02 4.72 24.26
CA LYS A 97 0.19 5.48 23.34
C LYS A 97 0.71 6.93 23.37
N SER A 98 0.54 7.61 22.25
CA SER A 98 0.66 9.08 22.12
C SER A 98 2.10 9.63 22.09
N GLY A 99 2.46 10.15 20.92
CA GLY A 99 3.69 10.89 20.69
C GLY A 99 3.61 11.57 19.33
N ARG A 100 2.74 12.58 19.23
CA ARG A 100 2.71 13.54 18.12
C ARG A 100 4.10 14.18 18.03
N ALA A 101 4.92 13.70 17.11
CA ALA A 101 6.18 14.33 16.77
C ALA A 101 5.87 15.59 15.96
N GLU A 102 5.71 16.70 16.67
CA GLU A 102 5.83 18.02 16.10
C GLU A 102 7.24 18.13 15.51
N SER A 103 7.29 18.20 14.18
CA SER A 103 8.48 18.63 13.47
C SER A 103 8.62 20.11 13.76
N LEU A 104 9.60 20.49 14.59
CA LEU A 104 10.05 21.86 14.72
C LEU A 104 10.71 22.25 13.39
N PRO A 105 10.16 23.18 12.60
CA PRO A 105 10.93 23.83 11.57
C PRO A 105 11.87 24.82 12.27
N VAL A 106 13.17 24.72 11.99
CA VAL A 106 14.08 25.86 12.14
C VAL A 106 13.45 26.97 11.29
N SER A 107 12.71 27.87 11.93
CA SER A 107 12.15 29.07 11.31
C SER A 107 13.22 30.12 11.46
N SER A 108 14.00 30.34 10.41
CA SER A 108 14.54 31.68 10.18
C SER A 108 13.32 32.58 9.97
N ALA A 109 13.25 33.70 10.68
CA ALA A 109 12.10 34.60 10.66
C ALA A 109 11.81 35.27 9.30
N ASP A 110 12.54 34.90 8.24
CA ASP A 110 12.44 35.42 6.88
C ASP A 110 12.26 34.31 5.83
N ASP A 111 11.84 33.11 6.22
CA ASP A 111 11.67 32.00 5.28
C ASP A 111 10.40 32.20 4.44
N VAL A 112 10.62 32.68 3.21
CA VAL A 112 9.60 32.81 2.17
C VAL A 112 8.93 31.45 1.92
N VAL A 113 7.65 31.30 2.30
CA VAL A 113 6.90 30.05 2.14
C VAL A 113 6.19 30.02 0.79
N TYR A 114 6.54 29.05 -0.06
CA TYR A 114 5.90 28.84 -1.36
C TYR A 114 4.73 27.86 -1.28
N ILE A 115 3.66 28.13 -2.03
CA ILE A 115 2.45 27.31 -2.10
C ILE A 115 2.19 26.81 -3.54
N CYS A 116 1.71 25.57 -3.67
CA CYS A 116 1.39 24.91 -4.94
C CYS A 116 0.40 25.68 -5.83
N GLY A 117 -0.73 26.14 -5.29
CA GLY A 117 -1.71 26.95 -6.01
C GLY A 117 -2.43 26.30 -7.21
N ALA A 118 -2.24 25.00 -7.46
CA ALA A 118 -2.96 24.28 -8.51
C ALA A 118 -4.45 24.15 -8.20
N ARG A 119 -5.27 24.09 -9.26
CA ARG A 119 -6.71 23.85 -9.16
C ARG A 119 -6.97 22.43 -8.66
N THR A 120 -7.60 22.31 -7.49
CA THR A 120 -8.05 21.00 -6.99
C THR A 120 -9.31 20.55 -7.73
N LYS A 121 -9.69 19.27 -7.57
CA LYS A 121 -10.95 18.73 -8.11
C LYS A 121 -12.20 19.50 -7.64
N LYS A 122 -12.12 20.19 -6.50
CA LYS A 122 -13.18 21.04 -5.93
C LYS A 122 -13.16 22.48 -6.45
N GLY A 123 -12.20 22.84 -7.30
CA GLY A 123 -12.04 24.18 -7.85
C GLY A 123 -11.28 25.18 -6.96
N THR A 124 -10.96 24.83 -5.71
CA THR A 124 -10.17 25.68 -4.80
C THR A 124 -8.66 25.53 -5.06
N PRO A 125 -7.85 26.57 -4.79
CA PRO A 125 -6.40 26.50 -4.93
C PRO A 125 -5.78 25.58 -3.87
N CYS A 126 -4.75 24.83 -4.27
CA CYS A 126 -4.02 23.95 -3.36
C CYS A 126 -3.11 24.75 -2.42
N HIS A 127 -3.34 24.65 -1.10
CA HIS A 127 -2.56 25.33 -0.06
C HIS A 127 -1.31 24.56 0.42
N ARG A 128 -0.92 23.46 -0.26
CA ARG A 128 0.24 22.67 0.15
C ARG A 128 1.55 23.41 -0.15
N ARG A 129 2.46 23.42 0.82
CA ARG A 129 3.80 24.02 0.72
C ARG A 129 4.66 23.30 -0.32
N VAL A 130 5.46 24.07 -1.04
CA VAL A 130 6.42 23.60 -2.06
C VAL A 130 7.79 24.25 -1.83
N HIS A 131 8.83 23.71 -2.46
CA HIS A 131 10.20 24.15 -2.22
C HIS A 131 10.56 25.39 -3.04
N ALA A 132 9.98 25.56 -4.24
CA ALA A 132 10.24 26.70 -5.11
C ALA A 132 8.96 27.42 -5.59
N ALA A 133 9.10 28.71 -5.92
CA ALA A 133 8.03 29.50 -6.52
C ALA A 133 7.57 28.85 -7.85
N GLY A 134 6.27 28.63 -7.99
CA GLY A 134 5.70 28.03 -9.20
C GLY A 134 5.83 26.51 -9.28
N GLU A 135 6.46 25.84 -8.30
CA GLU A 135 6.47 24.38 -8.20
C GLU A 135 5.10 23.84 -7.78
N ARG A 136 4.82 22.57 -8.12
CA ARG A 136 3.60 21.88 -7.73
C ARG A 136 3.89 20.79 -6.73
N CYS A 137 2.96 20.62 -5.80
CA CYS A 137 3.04 19.50 -4.87
C CYS A 137 2.96 18.16 -5.62
N PHE A 138 3.37 17.08 -4.97
CA PHE A 138 3.40 15.74 -5.57
C PHE A 138 2.05 15.27 -6.15
N GLN A 139 0.93 15.82 -5.69
CA GLN A 139 -0.41 15.49 -6.18
C GLN A 139 -0.78 16.25 -7.46
N HIS A 140 -0.10 17.36 -7.76
CA HIS A 140 -0.44 18.26 -8.85
C HIS A 140 0.72 18.47 -9.84
N LYS A 141 1.62 17.48 -9.95
CA LYS A 141 2.73 17.50 -10.91
C LYS A 141 2.20 17.74 -12.33
N GLY A 142 2.76 18.72 -13.02
CA GLY A 142 2.40 19.04 -14.41
C GLY A 142 1.15 19.91 -14.61
N MET A 143 0.45 20.34 -13.54
CA MET A 143 -0.70 21.24 -13.67
C MET A 143 -0.30 22.71 -13.50
N ALA A 144 -0.94 23.62 -14.25
CA ALA A 144 -0.75 25.06 -14.09
C ALA A 144 -1.37 25.58 -12.78
N ALA A 145 -0.76 26.60 -12.19
CA ALA A 145 -1.37 27.33 -11.08
C ALA A 145 -2.55 28.13 -11.62
N ILE A 146 -3.62 28.20 -10.83
CA ILE A 146 -4.75 29.08 -11.15
C ILE A 146 -4.50 30.52 -10.69
N LEU A 147 -3.50 30.73 -9.84
CA LEU A 147 -3.09 32.02 -9.30
C LEU A 147 -1.73 32.44 -9.83
N PRO A 148 -1.50 33.75 -10.02
CA PRO A 148 -0.22 34.28 -10.46
C PRO A 148 0.83 34.12 -9.36
N LEU A 149 2.11 34.07 -9.74
CA LEU A 149 3.21 33.61 -8.88
C LEU A 149 3.36 34.45 -7.60
N GLU A 150 2.95 35.71 -7.63
CA GLU A 150 3.07 36.65 -6.50
C GLU A 150 2.14 36.26 -5.35
N LYS A 151 1.02 35.59 -5.62
CA LYS A 151 0.07 35.09 -4.60
C LYS A 151 0.42 33.69 -4.08
N LEU A 152 1.40 33.03 -4.71
CA LEU A 152 1.90 31.71 -4.28
C LEU A 152 3.01 31.84 -3.24
N VAL A 153 3.47 33.06 -3.00
CA VAL A 153 4.50 33.40 -2.02
C VAL A 153 3.82 34.01 -0.80
N ILE A 154 3.90 33.32 0.34
CA ILE A 154 3.55 33.93 1.63
C ILE A 154 4.85 34.54 2.18
N LYS A 155 4.93 35.87 2.11
CA LYS A 155 5.89 36.64 2.93
C LYS A 155 5.28 36.76 4.35
N PRO A 156 6.07 36.58 5.41
CA PRO A 156 5.60 36.85 6.77
C PRO A 156 5.15 38.30 6.94
#